data_AF-A0A2T5J9S9-F1
#
_entry.id   AF-A0A2T5J9S9-F1
#
_cell.length_a   1.000
_cell.length_b   1.000
_cell.length_c   1.000
_cell.angle_alpha   90.00
_cell.angle_beta   90.00
_cell.angle_gamma   90.00
#
_symmetry.space_group_name_H-M   'P 1'
#
loop_
_entity.id
_entity.type
_entity.pdbx_description
1 polymer ?
#
loop_
_entity_poly.entity_id
_entity_poly.type
_entity_poly.pdbx_seq_one_letter_code
_entity_poly.pdbx_strand_id
1 'polypeptide(L)'
;MNTLIKTCAVAFALSFVLVGCSKKAASIKIYSVTENDAASMIANNLLPQYGGLANQFNNCSILSNTSTKNCGIAKDTTFNGVSATNAAVTYKYGIVWHYTNNCQGTITSTLDGKLTYEGSNYTGDGLLTASVQVAPNTKAPLLNLTGTMALSGMQRVKGQADAAFNTVINFNNLNLTVDGVSKKINSGTTDVTVTCTNGTASFNFKGNIQFSAYNKAKITLDSGTAYPISW
;
A
#
# COMPACT_ATOMS: atom_id res chain seq x y z
N MET A 1 89.25 16.38 -33.49
CA MET A 1 87.91 16.78 -33.97
C MET A 1 86.90 15.72 -33.56
N ASN A 2 85.73 16.17 -33.13
CA ASN A 2 84.43 15.48 -32.97
C ASN A 2 84.23 14.28 -33.93
N THR A 3 83.49 13.20 -33.66
CA THR A 3 82.50 12.84 -32.62
C THR A 3 82.42 11.27 -32.59
N LEU A 4 81.47 10.50 -32.03
CA LEU A 4 80.12 10.70 -31.47
C LEU A 4 79.82 9.61 -30.42
N ILE A 5 79.10 9.93 -29.33
CA ILE A 5 78.61 8.94 -28.34
C ILE A 5 77.25 8.39 -28.80
N LYS A 6 77.05 7.06 -28.80
CA LYS A 6 75.72 6.45 -28.96
C LYS A 6 75.42 5.43 -27.86
N THR A 7 74.79 5.92 -26.81
CA THR A 7 74.19 5.12 -25.74
C THR A 7 72.96 4.38 -26.27
N CYS A 8 72.95 3.04 -26.20
CA CYS A 8 71.80 2.24 -26.64
C CYS A 8 70.90 1.92 -25.43
N ALA A 9 69.90 2.77 -25.20
CA ALA A 9 68.94 2.57 -24.10
C ALA A 9 67.85 1.58 -24.52
N VAL A 10 67.85 0.39 -23.95
CA VAL A 10 66.79 -0.63 -24.16
C VAL A 10 65.63 -0.32 -23.23
N ALA A 11 64.57 0.31 -23.76
CA ALA A 11 63.34 0.57 -23.03
C ALA A 11 62.48 -0.70 -22.95
N PHE A 12 62.46 -1.35 -21.79
CA PHE A 12 61.66 -2.56 -21.54
C PHE A 12 60.20 -2.17 -21.26
N ALA A 13 59.37 -2.09 -22.31
CA ALA A 13 57.95 -1.77 -22.19
C ALA A 13 57.17 -2.97 -21.61
N LEU A 14 56.94 -2.95 -20.30
CA LEU A 14 56.25 -4.01 -19.57
C LEU A 14 54.72 -3.88 -19.74
N SER A 15 54.18 -4.51 -20.78
CA SER A 15 52.74 -4.53 -21.08
C SER A 15 51.94 -5.32 -20.04
N PHE A 16 51.49 -4.64 -18.97
CA PHE A 16 50.48 -5.18 -18.05
C PHE A 16 49.14 -5.34 -18.79
N VAL A 17 48.88 -6.55 -19.30
CA VAL A 17 47.55 -6.95 -19.74
C VAL A 17 46.69 -7.11 -18.48
N LEU A 18 46.02 -6.03 -18.09
CA LEU A 18 44.94 -6.08 -17.11
C LEU A 18 43.82 -6.93 -17.71
N VAL A 19 43.80 -8.22 -17.35
CA VAL A 19 42.67 -9.12 -17.59
C VAL A 19 41.53 -8.62 -16.71
N GLY A 20 40.81 -7.62 -17.22
CA GLY A 20 39.65 -7.03 -16.58
C GLY A 20 38.62 -8.13 -16.37
N CYS A 21 38.56 -8.65 -15.14
CA CYS A 21 37.57 -9.61 -14.74
C CYS A 21 36.21 -8.90 -14.70
N SER A 22 35.58 -8.81 -15.88
CA SER A 22 34.23 -8.33 -16.03
C SER A 22 33.32 -9.26 -15.23
N LYS A 23 33.00 -8.83 -14.01
CA LYS A 23 31.86 -9.38 -13.27
C LYS A 23 30.67 -9.24 -14.21
N LYS A 24 30.26 -10.35 -14.82
CA LYS A 24 29.07 -10.39 -15.68
C LYS A 24 27.98 -9.74 -14.85
N ALA A 25 27.43 -8.63 -15.35
CA ALA A 25 26.33 -7.97 -14.66
C ALA A 25 25.25 -9.04 -14.44
N ALA A 26 24.97 -9.35 -13.17
CA ALA A 26 23.94 -10.33 -12.85
C ALA A 26 22.66 -9.83 -13.51
N SER A 27 22.09 -10.64 -14.41
CA SER A 27 20.87 -10.27 -15.12
C SER A 27 19.79 -10.07 -14.07
N ILE A 28 19.45 -8.80 -13.79
CA ILE A 28 18.43 -8.45 -12.81
C ILE A 28 17.15 -9.13 -13.26
N LYS A 29 16.72 -10.15 -12.51
CA LYS A 29 15.55 -10.94 -12.86
C LYS A 29 14.32 -10.12 -12.53
N ILE A 30 13.81 -9.39 -13.51
CA ILE A 30 12.56 -8.64 -13.41
C ILE A 30 11.46 -9.62 -13.04
N TYR A 31 10.87 -9.45 -11.85
CA TYR A 31 9.68 -10.18 -11.46
C TYR A 31 8.49 -9.64 -12.26
N SER A 32 7.86 -10.49 -13.07
CA SER A 32 6.66 -10.13 -13.82
C SER A 32 5.46 -10.20 -12.88
N VAL A 33 4.92 -9.05 -12.48
CA VAL A 33 3.71 -9.00 -11.65
C VAL A 33 2.52 -9.48 -12.48
N THR A 34 1.77 -10.44 -11.96
CA THR A 34 0.56 -11.01 -12.57
C THR A 34 -0.71 -10.42 -11.94
N GLU A 35 -1.85 -10.68 -12.56
CA GLU A 35 -3.16 -10.30 -12.03
C GLU A 35 -3.44 -10.92 -10.65
N ASN A 36 -3.03 -12.17 -10.43
CA ASN A 36 -3.16 -12.85 -9.14
C ASN A 36 -2.30 -12.19 -8.05
N ASP A 37 -1.12 -11.69 -8.42
CA ASP A 37 -0.27 -10.93 -7.50
C ASP A 37 -0.96 -9.61 -7.11
N ALA A 38 -1.50 -8.89 -8.10
CA ALA A 38 -2.25 -7.64 -7.87
C ALA A 38 -3.49 -7.86 -6.99
N ALA A 39 -4.31 -8.89 -7.28
CA ALA A 39 -5.45 -9.28 -6.46
C ALA A 39 -5.05 -9.61 -5.01
N SER A 40 -3.91 -10.30 -4.83
CA SER A 40 -3.35 -10.60 -3.51
C SER A 40 -2.89 -9.34 -2.77
N MET A 41 -2.25 -8.38 -3.46
CA MET A 41 -1.85 -7.10 -2.88
C MET A 41 -3.05 -6.25 -2.47
N ILE A 42 -4.11 -6.21 -3.29
CA ILE A 42 -5.38 -5.53 -2.96
C ILE A 42 -6.01 -6.18 -1.73
N ALA A 43 -6.10 -7.51 -1.69
CA ALA A 43 -6.65 -8.25 -0.56
C ALA A 43 -5.88 -7.96 0.74
N ASN A 44 -4.54 -8.06 0.72
CA ASN A 44 -3.70 -7.74 1.88
C ASN A 44 -3.93 -6.30 2.35
N ASN A 45 -4.07 -5.34 1.43
CA ASN A 45 -4.31 -3.94 1.82
C ASN A 45 -5.77 -3.63 2.17
N LEU A 46 -6.70 -4.57 1.99
CA LEU A 46 -8.08 -4.46 2.46
C LEU A 46 -8.26 -5.07 3.86
N LEU A 47 -7.67 -6.25 4.08
CA LEU A 47 -8.00 -7.14 5.20
C LEU A 47 -7.50 -6.61 6.56
N PRO A 48 -8.31 -6.67 7.64
CA PRO A 48 -7.94 -6.21 8.98
C PRO A 48 -6.65 -6.83 9.54
N GLN A 49 -6.41 -8.11 9.25
CA GLN A 49 -5.25 -8.87 9.75
C GLN A 49 -3.89 -8.39 9.22
N TYR A 50 -3.89 -7.48 8.25
CA TYR A 50 -2.69 -6.84 7.69
C TYR A 50 -2.59 -5.35 8.08
N GLY A 51 -3.49 -4.82 8.91
CA GLY A 51 -3.61 -3.38 9.15
C GLY A 51 -4.36 -2.61 8.06
N GLY A 52 -4.98 -3.32 7.10
CA GLY A 52 -5.56 -2.76 5.88
C GLY A 52 -6.80 -1.87 6.06
N LEU A 53 -7.33 -1.43 4.92
CA LEU A 53 -8.42 -0.46 4.73
C LEU A 53 -9.63 -0.69 5.66
N ALA A 54 -10.03 -1.94 5.90
CA ALA A 54 -11.16 -2.25 6.78
C ALA A 54 -10.94 -1.83 8.25
N ASN A 55 -9.69 -1.83 8.76
CA ASN A 55 -9.38 -1.25 10.08
C ASN A 55 -9.51 0.29 10.06
N GLN A 56 -9.23 0.91 8.93
CA GLN A 56 -9.25 2.37 8.81
C GLN A 56 -10.68 2.90 8.83
N PHE A 57 -11.64 2.19 8.23
CA PHE A 57 -13.06 2.53 8.36
C PHE A 57 -13.61 2.36 9.78
N ASN A 58 -13.09 1.40 10.54
CA ASN A 58 -13.39 1.26 11.97
C ASN A 58 -12.87 2.50 12.74
N ASN A 59 -11.63 2.95 12.47
CA ASN A 59 -11.09 4.19 13.03
C ASN A 59 -11.96 5.42 12.66
N CYS A 60 -12.38 5.56 11.39
CA CYS A 60 -13.31 6.61 10.95
C CYS A 60 -14.65 6.59 11.72
N SER A 61 -15.19 5.42 11.99
CA SER A 61 -16.43 5.25 12.77
C SER A 61 -16.26 5.65 14.24
N ILE A 62 -15.08 5.39 14.82
CA ILE A 62 -14.71 5.85 16.17
C ILE A 62 -14.65 7.38 16.22
N LEU A 63 -14.04 8.02 15.21
CA LEU A 63 -14.00 9.48 15.10
C LEU A 63 -15.41 10.05 14.99
N SER A 64 -16.27 9.48 14.14
CA SER A 64 -17.68 9.89 13.98
C SER A 64 -18.40 9.92 15.34
N ASN A 65 -18.40 8.80 16.07
CA ASN A 65 -19.08 8.67 17.36
C ASN A 65 -18.54 9.60 18.46
N THR A 66 -17.23 9.91 18.45
CA THR A 66 -16.58 10.73 19.51
C THR A 66 -16.59 12.23 19.23
N SER A 67 -16.66 12.64 17.96
CA SER A 67 -16.58 14.05 17.53
C SER A 67 -17.82 14.90 17.85
N THR A 68 -18.98 14.26 18.04
CA THR A 68 -20.31 14.92 18.15
C THR A 68 -20.41 16.00 19.23
N LYS A 69 -19.54 15.96 20.25
CA LYS A 69 -19.50 16.94 21.35
C LYS A 69 -18.66 18.21 21.06
N ASN A 70 -17.90 18.25 19.97
CA ASN A 70 -16.98 19.35 19.66
C ASN A 70 -16.88 19.57 18.14
N CYS A 71 -17.84 20.31 17.59
CA CYS A 71 -17.89 20.59 16.16
C CYS A 71 -17.23 21.93 15.78
N GLY A 72 -16.96 22.15 14.50
CA GLY A 72 -16.29 23.33 13.95
C GLY A 72 -14.79 23.43 14.23
N ILE A 73 -14.26 22.60 15.15
CA ILE A 73 -12.87 22.60 15.58
C ILE A 73 -12.10 21.48 14.88
N ALA A 74 -10.99 21.82 14.22
CA ALA A 74 -10.06 20.85 13.67
C ALA A 74 -9.33 20.10 14.80
N LYS A 75 -9.18 18.79 14.65
CA LYS A 75 -8.58 17.90 15.64
C LYS A 75 -7.69 16.86 14.97
N ASP A 76 -6.67 16.45 15.70
CA ASP A 76 -5.79 15.36 15.32
C ASP A 76 -6.02 14.17 16.27
N THR A 77 -5.89 12.95 15.76
CA THR A 77 -5.88 11.74 16.59
C THR A 77 -4.96 10.71 15.97
N THR A 78 -4.02 10.20 16.78
CA THR A 78 -3.11 9.13 16.37
C THR A 78 -3.71 7.77 16.70
N PHE A 79 -3.72 6.86 15.73
CA PHE A 79 -3.99 5.44 15.97
C PHE A 79 -2.71 4.66 15.70
N ASN A 80 -2.41 3.73 16.60
CA ASN A 80 -1.31 2.77 16.45
C ASN A 80 -1.90 1.37 16.48
N GLY A 81 -1.45 0.51 15.59
CA GLY A 81 -1.87 -0.88 15.54
C GLY A 81 -0.68 -1.79 15.34
N VAL A 82 -0.74 -2.95 15.99
CA VAL A 82 0.23 -4.03 15.82
C VAL A 82 -0.53 -5.35 15.85
N SER A 83 -0.09 -6.32 15.07
CA SER A 83 -0.57 -7.71 15.14
C SER A 83 -0.30 -8.30 16.53
N ALA A 84 -1.15 -9.23 16.96
CA ALA A 84 -0.90 -10.01 18.18
C ALA A 84 0.42 -10.80 18.09
N THR A 85 1.05 -11.04 19.24
CA THR A 85 2.24 -11.90 19.34
C THR A 85 1.95 -13.29 18.75
N ASN A 86 2.89 -13.81 17.95
CA ASN A 86 2.77 -15.11 17.24
C ASN A 86 1.64 -15.19 16.19
N ALA A 87 1.09 -14.06 15.72
CA ALA A 87 0.16 -14.07 14.60
C ALA A 87 0.86 -14.54 13.29
N ALA A 88 0.17 -15.36 12.50
CA ALA A 88 0.69 -15.89 11.22
C ALA A 88 0.90 -14.81 10.14
N VAL A 89 0.18 -13.69 10.27
CA VAL A 89 0.41 -12.44 9.55
C VAL A 89 0.79 -11.40 10.58
N THR A 90 1.91 -10.70 10.37
CA THR A 90 2.27 -9.57 11.23
C THR A 90 2.00 -8.24 10.54
N TYR A 91 1.67 -7.21 11.32
CA TYR A 91 1.61 -5.84 10.83
C TYR A 91 1.95 -4.87 11.94
N LYS A 92 2.37 -3.67 11.54
CA LYS A 92 2.48 -2.50 12.40
C LYS A 92 2.13 -1.25 11.61
N TYR A 93 1.26 -0.41 12.16
CA TYR A 93 0.97 0.91 11.65
C TYR A 93 1.04 1.98 12.72
N GLY A 94 1.41 3.19 12.30
CA GLY A 94 1.24 4.43 13.04
C GLY A 94 0.67 5.46 12.07
N ILE A 95 -0.53 5.94 12.33
CA ILE A 95 -1.32 6.82 11.47
C ILE A 95 -1.86 8.00 12.27
N VAL A 96 -1.92 9.16 11.63
CA VAL A 96 -2.56 10.35 12.18
C VAL A 96 -3.78 10.65 11.32
N TRP A 97 -4.92 10.84 11.98
CA TRP A 97 -6.14 11.37 11.38
C TRP A 97 -6.28 12.84 11.74
N HIS A 98 -6.38 13.69 10.73
CA HIS A 98 -6.73 15.10 10.84
C HIS A 98 -8.21 15.25 10.47
N TYR A 99 -9.05 15.80 11.34
CA TYR A 99 -10.50 15.76 11.14
C TYR A 99 -11.26 16.95 11.74
N THR A 100 -12.39 17.29 11.11
CA THR A 100 -13.32 18.34 11.56
C THR A 100 -14.76 17.85 11.40
N ASN A 101 -15.60 18.04 12.44
CA ASN A 101 -17.04 17.77 12.38
C ASN A 101 -17.81 19.06 12.04
N ASN A 102 -18.74 19.01 11.09
CA ASN A 102 -19.49 20.17 10.58
C ASN A 102 -20.71 20.62 11.42
N CYS A 103 -20.83 20.16 12.66
CA CYS A 103 -21.98 20.35 13.57
C CYS A 103 -23.29 19.64 13.16
N GLN A 104 -23.33 18.99 12.00
CA GLN A 104 -24.46 18.20 11.51
C GLN A 104 -24.19 16.69 11.58
N GLY A 105 -23.12 16.29 12.27
CA GLY A 105 -22.69 14.89 12.40
C GLY A 105 -21.77 14.40 11.29
N THR A 106 -21.53 15.20 10.24
CA THR A 106 -20.59 14.85 9.18
C THR A 106 -19.17 15.22 9.58
N ILE A 107 -18.25 14.26 9.49
CA ILE A 107 -16.81 14.47 9.57
C ILE A 107 -16.24 14.56 8.15
N THR A 108 -15.37 15.55 7.93
CA THR A 108 -14.36 15.48 6.87
C THR A 108 -13.01 15.21 7.52
N SER A 109 -12.21 14.31 6.94
CA SER A 109 -10.95 13.87 7.53
C SER A 109 -9.90 13.45 6.49
N THR A 110 -8.64 13.74 6.76
CA THR A 110 -7.49 13.17 6.05
C THR A 110 -6.71 12.24 6.97
N LEU A 111 -6.01 11.28 6.38
CA LEU A 111 -5.08 10.38 7.06
C LEU A 111 -3.71 10.50 6.41
N ASP A 112 -2.68 10.47 7.24
CA ASP A 112 -1.29 10.28 6.83
C ASP A 112 -0.60 9.33 7.81
N GLY A 113 0.24 8.41 7.32
CA GLY A 113 1.00 7.53 8.19
C GLY A 113 1.77 6.43 7.48
N LYS A 114 2.26 5.47 8.27
CA LYS A 114 3.04 4.32 7.78
C LYS A 114 2.35 3.02 8.12
N LEU A 115 2.32 2.11 7.15
CA LEU A 115 1.92 0.71 7.31
C LEU A 115 3.10 -0.19 6.94
N THR A 116 3.32 -1.21 7.75
CA THR A 116 4.23 -2.33 7.46
C THR A 116 3.48 -3.63 7.73
N TYR A 117 3.66 -4.63 6.87
CA TYR A 117 3.09 -5.96 7.06
C TYR A 117 3.97 -7.07 6.51
N GLU A 118 3.76 -8.26 7.05
CA GLU A 118 4.37 -9.51 6.61
C GLU A 118 3.28 -10.59 6.52
N GLY A 119 2.93 -10.97 5.28
CA GLY A 119 2.01 -12.05 4.97
C GLY A 119 2.70 -13.35 4.58
N SER A 120 1.93 -14.32 4.05
CA SER A 120 2.47 -15.59 3.56
C SER A 120 3.35 -15.43 2.32
N ASN A 121 2.94 -14.58 1.37
CA ASN A 121 3.58 -14.46 0.06
C ASN A 121 4.36 -13.13 -0.12
N TYR A 122 4.01 -12.09 0.66
CA TYR A 122 4.55 -10.73 0.49
C TYR A 122 4.90 -10.09 1.82
N THR A 123 5.95 -9.27 1.82
CA THR A 123 6.18 -8.23 2.82
C THR A 123 5.96 -6.87 2.19
N GLY A 124 5.22 -5.97 2.85
CA GLY A 124 4.97 -4.62 2.39
C GLY A 124 5.41 -3.58 3.43
N ASP A 125 6.02 -2.49 2.97
CA ASP A 125 6.21 -1.27 3.76
C ASP A 125 5.83 -0.06 2.92
N GLY A 126 5.11 0.90 3.50
CA GLY A 126 4.61 2.04 2.74
C GLY A 126 3.99 3.15 3.55
N LEU A 127 3.75 4.26 2.86
CA LEU A 127 2.93 5.37 3.29
C LEU A 127 1.47 5.06 2.97
N LEU A 128 0.61 5.28 3.96
CA LEU A 128 -0.84 5.25 3.81
C LEU A 128 -1.33 6.69 3.86
N THR A 129 -2.15 7.10 2.90
CA THR A 129 -2.79 8.42 2.84
C THR A 129 -4.27 8.27 2.54
N ALA A 130 -5.12 9.15 3.08
CA ALA A 130 -6.55 9.14 2.76
C ALA A 130 -7.18 10.53 2.81
N SER A 131 -8.31 10.67 2.11
CA SER A 131 -9.23 11.79 2.26
C SER A 131 -10.64 11.22 2.25
N VAL A 132 -11.31 11.22 3.41
CA VAL A 132 -12.62 10.60 3.57
C VAL A 132 -13.60 11.50 4.33
N GLN A 133 -14.86 11.39 3.94
CA GLN A 133 -16.00 11.99 4.63
C GLN A 133 -16.83 10.86 5.26
N VAL A 134 -17.29 11.08 6.50
CA VAL A 134 -18.23 10.19 7.19
C VAL A 134 -19.47 10.98 7.55
N ALA A 135 -20.63 10.56 7.07
CA ALA A 135 -21.92 11.20 7.33
C ALA A 135 -22.95 10.22 7.91
N PRO A 136 -23.92 10.66 8.72
CA PRO A 136 -25.05 9.82 9.13
C PRO A 136 -25.82 9.27 7.91
N ASN A 137 -26.21 7.99 7.96
CA ASN A 137 -27.17 7.43 6.98
C ASN A 137 -28.61 7.66 7.48
N THR A 138 -29.58 7.65 6.56
CA THR A 138 -31.02 7.76 6.89
C THR A 138 -31.54 6.56 7.70
N LYS A 139 -30.86 5.42 7.64
CA LYS A 139 -31.12 4.22 8.44
C LYS A 139 -30.10 4.11 9.57
N ALA A 140 -30.38 4.71 10.73
CA ALA A 140 -29.55 4.52 11.92
C ALA A 140 -29.50 3.02 12.32
N PRO A 141 -28.36 2.51 12.82
CA PRO A 141 -27.12 3.21 13.17
C PRO A 141 -26.08 3.26 12.04
N LEU A 142 -26.48 3.17 10.77
CA LEU A 142 -25.54 3.15 9.65
C LEU A 142 -24.93 4.55 9.40
N LEU A 143 -23.71 4.54 8.86
CA LEU A 143 -22.94 5.70 8.43
C LEU A 143 -22.57 5.52 6.95
N ASN A 144 -22.54 6.62 6.20
CA ASN A 144 -21.98 6.67 4.85
C ASN A 144 -20.53 7.13 4.93
N LEU A 145 -19.62 6.39 4.31
CA LEU A 145 -18.21 6.74 4.18
C LEU A 145 -17.88 6.90 2.69
N THR A 146 -17.41 8.09 2.32
CA THR A 146 -17.02 8.43 0.95
C THR A 146 -15.59 8.98 0.89
N GLY A 147 -14.96 8.94 -0.29
CA GLY A 147 -13.64 9.55 -0.51
C GLY A 147 -12.62 8.65 -1.22
N THR A 148 -11.36 8.76 -0.83
CA THR A 148 -10.23 7.99 -1.39
C THR A 148 -9.23 7.54 -0.33
N MET A 149 -8.49 6.47 -0.61
CA MET A 149 -7.31 6.05 0.17
C MET A 149 -6.23 5.51 -0.77
N ALA A 150 -4.96 5.78 -0.48
CA ALA A 150 -3.84 5.25 -1.22
C ALA A 150 -2.80 4.62 -0.29
N LEU A 151 -2.22 3.50 -0.71
CA LEU A 151 -0.97 2.98 -0.19
C LEU A 151 0.11 3.17 -1.25
N SER A 152 1.26 3.72 -0.88
CA SER A 152 2.44 3.82 -1.74
C SER A 152 3.68 3.32 -0.99
N GLY A 153 4.48 2.45 -1.59
CA GLY A 153 5.62 1.85 -0.87
C GLY A 153 6.30 0.74 -1.64
N MET A 154 7.05 -0.11 -0.93
CA MET A 154 7.74 -1.27 -1.50
C MET A 154 7.03 -2.57 -1.09
N GLN A 155 6.85 -3.46 -2.07
CA GLN A 155 6.44 -4.84 -1.88
C GLN A 155 7.62 -5.76 -2.24
N ARG A 156 7.77 -6.86 -1.50
CA ARG A 156 8.79 -7.88 -1.76
C ARG A 156 8.14 -9.25 -1.69
N VAL A 157 8.43 -10.10 -2.68
CA VAL A 157 7.94 -11.49 -2.73
C VAL A 157 8.76 -12.35 -1.78
N LYS A 158 8.11 -13.08 -0.87
CA LYS A 158 8.79 -13.99 0.04
C LYS A 158 9.50 -15.12 -0.72
N GLY A 159 10.72 -15.44 -0.27
CA GLY A 159 11.57 -16.44 -0.92
C GLY A 159 12.24 -15.98 -2.22
N GLN A 160 12.04 -14.74 -2.68
CA GLN A 160 12.67 -14.18 -3.87
C GLN A 160 13.28 -12.81 -3.57
N ALA A 161 14.54 -12.79 -3.11
CA ALA A 161 15.22 -11.57 -2.65
C ALA A 161 15.27 -10.44 -3.69
N ASP A 162 15.39 -10.78 -4.97
CA ASP A 162 15.44 -9.81 -6.09
C ASP A 162 14.04 -9.36 -6.58
N ALA A 163 12.97 -9.99 -6.10
CA ALA A 163 11.59 -9.69 -6.48
C ALA A 163 10.98 -8.60 -5.57
N ALA A 164 11.61 -7.42 -5.59
CA ALA A 164 11.09 -6.21 -4.99
C ALA A 164 10.55 -5.26 -6.07
N PHE A 165 9.45 -4.56 -5.77
CA PHE A 165 8.87 -3.56 -6.65
C PHE A 165 8.21 -2.45 -5.83
N ASN A 166 8.21 -1.23 -6.37
CA ASN A 166 7.42 -0.15 -5.79
C ASN A 166 5.97 -0.35 -6.20
N THR A 167 5.04 -0.27 -5.26
CA THR A 167 3.61 -0.43 -5.49
C THR A 167 2.86 0.83 -5.06
N VAL A 168 1.93 1.26 -5.89
CA VAL A 168 0.89 2.23 -5.51
C VAL A 168 -0.46 1.56 -5.70
N ILE A 169 -1.23 1.43 -4.62
CA ILE A 169 -2.62 0.96 -4.62
C ILE A 169 -3.52 2.13 -4.27
N ASN A 170 -4.43 2.50 -5.17
CA ASN A 170 -5.42 3.56 -4.91
C ASN A 170 -6.82 2.95 -4.85
N PHE A 171 -7.53 3.20 -3.76
CA PHE A 171 -8.95 2.98 -3.59
C PHE A 171 -9.64 4.32 -3.85
N ASN A 172 -10.26 4.44 -5.02
CA ASN A 172 -10.94 5.65 -5.49
C ASN A 172 -12.45 5.48 -5.38
N ASN A 173 -13.17 6.59 -5.32
CA ASN A 173 -14.64 6.60 -5.28
C ASN A 173 -15.19 5.65 -4.19
N LEU A 174 -14.57 5.66 -2.99
CA LEU A 174 -15.12 4.97 -1.84
C LEU A 174 -16.58 5.43 -1.68
N ASN A 175 -17.49 4.48 -1.64
CA ASN A 175 -18.91 4.72 -1.38
C ASN A 175 -19.44 3.54 -0.57
N LEU A 176 -19.25 3.62 0.75
CA LEU A 176 -19.48 2.53 1.68
C LEU A 176 -20.55 2.89 2.69
N THR A 177 -21.32 1.89 3.08
CA THR A 177 -22.19 1.93 4.26
C THR A 177 -21.50 1.12 5.36
N VAL A 178 -21.28 1.74 6.52
CA VAL A 178 -20.63 1.14 7.68
C VAL A 178 -21.61 1.18 8.85
N ASP A 179 -21.73 0.10 9.62
CA ASP A 179 -22.56 0.09 10.82
C ASP A 179 -21.84 0.81 11.97
N GLY A 180 -22.43 1.88 12.52
CA GLY A 180 -21.78 2.76 13.51
C GLY A 180 -21.58 2.14 14.91
N VAL A 181 -22.21 0.99 15.20
CA VAL A 181 -22.12 0.29 16.49
C VAL A 181 -21.05 -0.80 16.44
N SER A 182 -21.17 -1.71 15.48
CA SER A 182 -20.22 -2.81 15.23
C SER A 182 -18.97 -2.37 14.47
N LYS A 183 -19.01 -1.19 13.82
CA LYS A 183 -17.92 -0.56 13.05
C LYS A 183 -17.47 -1.39 11.84
N LYS A 184 -18.36 -2.25 11.35
CA LYS A 184 -18.14 -3.15 10.21
C LYS A 184 -18.73 -2.57 8.93
N ILE A 185 -18.09 -2.85 7.80
CA ILE A 185 -18.63 -2.54 6.47
C ILE A 185 -19.89 -3.39 6.26
N ASN A 186 -20.99 -2.73 5.94
CA ASN A 186 -22.27 -3.37 5.63
C ASN A 186 -22.44 -3.60 4.11
N SER A 187 -22.04 -2.63 3.30
CA SER A 187 -22.19 -2.65 1.83
C SER A 187 -21.39 -1.54 1.18
N GLY A 188 -21.20 -1.61 -0.14
CA GLY A 188 -20.69 -0.49 -0.93
C GLY A 188 -19.77 -0.89 -2.07
N THR A 189 -19.12 0.09 -2.67
CA THR A 189 -18.12 -0.12 -3.74
C THR A 189 -16.93 0.82 -3.62
N THR A 190 -15.82 0.47 -4.29
CA THR A 190 -14.70 1.37 -4.59
C THR A 190 -14.00 0.89 -5.85
N ASP A 191 -13.49 1.82 -6.65
CA ASP A 191 -12.65 1.51 -7.80
C ASP A 191 -11.21 1.36 -7.30
N VAL A 192 -10.49 0.35 -7.80
CA VAL A 192 -9.12 0.07 -7.37
C VAL A 192 -8.15 0.16 -8.56
N THR A 193 -7.00 0.80 -8.34
CA THR A 193 -5.87 0.76 -9.27
C THR A 193 -4.61 0.30 -8.55
N VAL A 194 -3.82 -0.55 -9.20
CA VAL A 194 -2.53 -1.06 -8.70
C VAL A 194 -1.47 -0.83 -9.75
N THR A 195 -0.52 0.06 -9.47
CA THR A 195 0.68 0.26 -10.28
C THR A 195 1.86 -0.38 -9.57
N CYS A 196 2.59 -1.29 -10.23
CA CYS A 196 3.83 -1.88 -9.72
C CYS A 196 5.00 -1.57 -10.66
N THR A 197 6.13 -1.08 -10.14
CA THR A 197 7.34 -0.79 -10.93
C THR A 197 8.59 -1.49 -10.40
N ASN A 198 9.34 -2.10 -11.31
CA ASN A 198 10.63 -2.75 -11.05
C ASN A 198 11.63 -2.34 -12.13
N GLY A 199 12.53 -1.41 -11.81
CA GLY A 199 13.44 -0.81 -12.78
C GLY A 199 12.67 -0.12 -13.92
N THR A 200 12.83 -0.63 -15.14
CA THR A 200 12.12 -0.16 -16.34
C THR A 200 10.77 -0.85 -16.58
N ALA A 201 10.47 -1.95 -15.87
CA ALA A 201 9.19 -2.64 -16.00
C ALA A 201 8.11 -1.95 -15.16
N SER A 202 6.93 -1.82 -15.75
CA SER A 202 5.73 -1.24 -15.12
C SER A 202 4.52 -2.10 -15.43
N PHE A 203 3.75 -2.43 -14.40
CA PHE A 203 2.53 -3.23 -14.47
C PHE A 203 1.39 -2.42 -13.87
N ASN A 204 0.22 -2.41 -14.53
CA ASN A 204 -0.94 -1.64 -14.09
C ASN A 204 -2.18 -2.52 -14.15
N PHE A 205 -2.89 -2.62 -13.04
CA PHE A 205 -4.14 -3.37 -12.90
C PHE A 205 -5.23 -2.43 -12.39
N LYS A 206 -6.44 -2.63 -12.87
CA LYS A 206 -7.61 -1.87 -12.43
C LYS A 206 -8.79 -2.81 -12.21
N GLY A 207 -9.79 -2.32 -11.49
CA GLY A 207 -11.04 -3.02 -11.26
C GLY A 207 -11.92 -2.31 -10.25
N ASN A 208 -12.91 -3.04 -9.73
CA ASN A 208 -13.83 -2.58 -8.70
C ASN A 208 -13.91 -3.61 -7.56
N ILE A 209 -14.08 -3.13 -6.34
CA ILE A 209 -14.30 -3.96 -5.16
C ILE A 209 -15.73 -3.72 -4.68
N GLN A 210 -16.53 -4.78 -4.68
CA GLN A 210 -17.89 -4.79 -4.16
C GLN A 210 -17.88 -5.31 -2.72
N PHE A 211 -18.34 -4.50 -1.77
CA PHE A 211 -18.48 -4.87 -0.36
C PHE A 211 -19.90 -5.34 -0.05
N SER A 212 -19.99 -6.31 0.86
CA SER A 212 -21.22 -6.92 1.33
C SER A 212 -21.14 -7.23 2.82
N ALA A 213 -22.29 -7.43 3.45
CA ALA A 213 -22.40 -7.68 4.87
C ALA A 213 -21.65 -8.97 5.28
N TYR A 214 -21.41 -9.12 6.59
CA TYR A 214 -20.65 -10.23 7.17
C TYR A 214 -19.20 -10.28 6.69
N ASN A 215 -18.53 -9.13 6.65
CA ASN A 215 -17.10 -9.02 6.34
C ASN A 215 -16.72 -9.66 4.99
N LYS A 216 -17.51 -9.46 3.94
CA LYS A 216 -17.27 -10.06 2.62
C LYS A 216 -17.09 -9.00 1.56
N ALA A 217 -16.13 -9.20 0.68
CA ALA A 217 -16.02 -8.41 -0.55
C ALA A 217 -15.64 -9.28 -1.75
N LYS A 218 -15.77 -8.72 -2.94
CA LYS A 218 -15.40 -9.33 -4.21
C LYS A 218 -14.62 -8.31 -5.02
N ILE A 219 -13.33 -8.56 -5.24
CA ILE A 219 -12.51 -7.81 -6.18
C ILE A 219 -12.84 -8.34 -7.57
N THR A 220 -13.14 -7.47 -8.52
CA THR A 220 -13.30 -7.83 -9.95
C THR A 220 -12.36 -6.94 -10.75
N LEU A 221 -11.36 -7.53 -11.40
CA LEU A 221 -10.37 -6.80 -12.20
C LEU A 221 -10.86 -6.66 -13.66
N ASP A 222 -10.25 -5.76 -14.43
CA ASP A 222 -10.66 -5.42 -15.81
C ASP A 222 -10.70 -6.63 -16.78
N SER A 223 -10.03 -7.73 -16.46
CA SER A 223 -10.12 -9.04 -17.14
C SER A 223 -11.48 -9.73 -17.00
N GLY A 224 -12.31 -9.31 -16.03
CA GLY A 224 -13.52 -9.98 -15.59
C GLY A 224 -13.31 -11.03 -14.49
N THR A 225 -12.06 -11.36 -14.11
CA THR A 225 -11.80 -12.33 -13.04
C THR A 225 -12.27 -11.80 -11.69
N ALA A 226 -13.01 -12.62 -10.94
CA ALA A 226 -13.54 -12.28 -9.63
C ALA A 226 -12.83 -13.04 -8.51
N TYR A 227 -12.33 -12.29 -7.53
CA TYR A 227 -11.61 -12.79 -6.35
C TYR A 227 -12.45 -12.52 -5.09
N PRO A 228 -13.14 -13.54 -4.53
CA PRO A 228 -13.89 -13.40 -3.29
C PRO A 228 -12.93 -13.34 -2.09
N ILE A 229 -13.25 -12.47 -1.13
CA ILE A 229 -12.46 -12.26 0.11
C ILE A 229 -13.38 -12.11 1.32
N SER A 230 -12.93 -12.58 2.49
CA SER A 230 -13.70 -12.56 3.74
C SER A 230 -12.80 -12.41 4.98
N TRP A 231 -13.32 -11.80 6.05
CA TRP A 231 -12.60 -11.53 7.31
C TRP A 231 -13.50 -11.45 8.57
#